data_AF-A0A3Q8U017-F1
#
_entry.id   AF-A0A3Q8U017-F1
#
_cell.length_a   1.000
_cell.length_b   1.000
_cell.length_c   1.000
_cell.angle_alpha   90.00
_cell.angle_beta   90.00
_cell.angle_gamma   90.00
#
_symmetry.space_group_name_H-M   'P 1'
#
loop_
_entity.id
_entity.type
_entity.pdbx_description
1 polymer ?
#
loop_
_entity_poly.entity_id
_entity_poly.type
_entity_poly.pdbx_seq_one_letter_code
_entity_poly.pdbx_strand_id
1 'polypeptide(L)' 'MAEVLAFLGKAFTSLFLEIIFWFFFYWLGWPVVKIASLGRRPQGDWRSETAERNWVSGVGVAVFACIIMLF' A
#
# COMPACT_ATOMS: atom_id res chain seq x y z
N MET A 1 -27.36 8.19 -18.90
CA MET A 1 -25.98 8.55 -19.36
C MET A 1 -25.14 9.11 -18.20
N ALA A 2 -25.67 10.07 -17.42
CA ALA A 2 -24.95 10.63 -16.27
C ALA A 2 -24.69 9.60 -15.15
N GLU A 3 -25.60 8.66 -14.88
CA GLU A 3 -25.39 7.66 -13.81
C GLU A 3 -24.26 6.67 -14.15
N VAL A 4 -24.16 6.26 -15.41
CA VAL A 4 -23.09 5.36 -15.89
C VAL A 4 -21.73 6.05 -15.80
N LEU A 5 -21.66 7.34 -16.15
CA LEU A 5 -20.44 8.13 -16.05
C LEU A 5 -20.01 8.34 -14.58
N ALA A 6 -20.97 8.59 -13.68
CA ALA A 6 -20.71 8.71 -12.25
C ALA A 6 -20.24 7.37 -11.63
N PHE A 7 -20.84 6.26 -12.06
CA PHE A 7 -20.43 4.92 -11.63
C PHE A 7 -19.01 4.58 -12.11
N LEU A 8 -18.70 4.83 -13.39
CA LEU A 8 -17.35 4.65 -13.95
C LEU A 8 -16.32 5.55 -13.26
N GLY A 9 -16.66 6.81 -13.00
CA GLY A 9 -15.78 7.74 -12.28
C GLY A 9 -15.48 7.25 -10.86
N LYS A 10 -16.49 6.75 -10.14
CA LYS A 10 -16.31 6.15 -8.80
C LYS A 10 -15.46 4.88 -8.86
N ALA A 11 -15.76 3.96 -9.77
CA ALA A 11 -15.01 2.72 -9.93
C ALA A 11 -13.54 2.99 -10.27
N PHE A 12 -13.28 3.92 -11.20
CA PHE A 12 -11.93 4.31 -11.57
C PHE A 12 -11.18 4.94 -10.39
N THR A 13 -11.82 5.86 -9.67
CA THR A 13 -11.22 6.52 -8.50
C THR A 13 -10.91 5.50 -7.40
N SER A 14 -11.83 4.57 -7.11
CA SER A 14 -11.60 3.51 -6.13
C SER A 14 -10.44 2.60 -6.52
N LEU A 15 -10.39 2.12 -7.77
CA LEU A 15 -9.29 1.29 -8.25
C LEU A 15 -7.96 2.04 -8.22
N PHE A 16 -7.96 3.31 -8.63
CA PHE A 16 -6.76 4.14 -8.64
C PHE A 16 -6.24 4.40 -7.24
N LEU A 17 -7.14 4.75 -6.30
CA LEU A 17 -6.81 4.91 -4.88
C LEU A 17 -6.29 3.61 -4.28
N GLU A 18 -6.93 2.48 -4.56
CA GLU A 18 -6.52 1.18 -4.05
C GLU A 18 -5.12 0.80 -4.57
N ILE A 19 -4.86 0.94 -5.86
CA ILE A 19 -3.54 0.67 -6.46
C ILE A 19 -2.48 1.58 -5.87
N ILE A 20 -2.75 2.89 -5.79
CA ILE A 20 -1.80 3.85 -5.20
C ILE A 20 -1.56 3.51 -3.74
N PHE A 21 -2.61 3.21 -2.99
CA PHE A 21 -2.50 2.86 -1.57
C PHE A 21 -1.59 1.65 -1.40
N TRP A 22 -1.93 0.53 -2.04
CA TRP A 22 -1.14 -0.69 -1.91
C TRP A 22 0.29 -0.51 -2.41
N PHE A 23 0.48 0.13 -3.56
CA PHE A 23 1.81 0.35 -4.12
C PHE A 23 2.67 1.27 -3.24
N PHE A 24 2.13 2.41 -2.83
CA PHE A 24 2.84 3.44 -2.06
C PHE A 24 3.15 2.95 -0.65
N PHE A 25 2.16 2.42 0.08
CA PHE A 25 2.38 1.93 1.43
C PHE A 25 3.24 0.68 1.47
N TYR A 26 3.13 -0.22 0.49
CA TYR A 26 4.07 -1.34 0.40
C TYR A 26 5.51 -0.84 0.23
N TRP A 27 5.75 0.09 -0.71
CA TRP A 27 7.09 0.63 -0.93
C TRP A 27 7.63 1.41 0.27
N LEU A 28 6.78 2.09 1.02
CA LEU A 28 7.17 2.81 2.23
C LEU A 28 7.50 1.86 3.38
N GLY A 29 6.72 0.78 3.55
CA GLY A 29 6.94 -0.24 4.58
C GLY A 29 8.08 -1.21 4.25
N TRP A 30 8.36 -1.44 2.97
CA TRP A 30 9.38 -2.36 2.48
C TRP A 30 10.77 -2.15 3.09
N PRO A 31 11.37 -0.94 3.07
CA PRO A 31 12.69 -0.72 3.67
C PRO A 31 12.68 -0.98 5.18
N VAL A 32 11.59 -0.62 5.87
CA VAL A 32 11.45 -0.82 7.32
C VAL A 32 11.40 -2.30 7.66
N VAL A 33 10.57 -3.08 6.96
CA VAL A 33 10.50 -4.53 7.14
C VAL A 33 11.81 -5.21 6.74
N LYS A 34 12.48 -4.71 5.70
CA LYS A 34 13.76 -5.25 5.24
C LYS A 34 14.87 -5.04 6.25
N ILE A 35 14.95 -3.86 6.88
CA ILE A 35 15.90 -3.58 7.95
C ILE A 35 15.56 -4.42 9.19
N ALA A 36 14.29 -4.43 9.61
CA ALA A 36 13.85 -5.17 10.80
C ALA A 36 14.07 -6.70 10.67
N SER A 37 13.93 -7.25 9.47
CA SER A 37 14.14 -8.66 9.20
C SER A 37 15.58 -9.02 8.79
N LEU A 38 16.51 -8.07 8.83
CA LEU A 38 17.91 -8.24 8.38
C LEU A 38 18.00 -8.77 6.94
N GLY A 39 17.12 -8.31 6.06
CA GLY A 39 17.07 -8.71 4.65
C GLY A 39 16.33 -10.02 4.37
N ARG A 40 15.78 -10.70 5.39
CA ARG A 40 15.09 -11.99 5.19
C ARG A 40 13.67 -11.85 4.62
N ARG A 41 13.01 -10.72 4.85
CA ARG A 41 11.64 -10.39 4.42
C ARG A 41 11.59 -8.94 3.87
N PRO A 42 10.61 -8.60 3.03
CA PRO A 42 9.72 -9.51 2.31
C PRO A 42 10.46 -10.18 1.14
N GLN A 43 10.14 -11.45 0.89
CA GLN A 43 10.72 -12.20 -0.24
C GLN A 43 9.93 -12.07 -1.54
N GLY A 44 8.68 -11.60 -1.44
CA GLY A 44 7.78 -11.39 -2.56
C GLY A 44 7.79 -9.94 -3.08
N ASP A 45 7.08 -9.75 -4.18
CA ASP A 45 6.87 -8.44 -4.82
C ASP A 45 5.54 -7.81 -4.35
N TRP A 46 5.36 -6.51 -4.59
CA TRP A 46 4.12 -5.78 -4.27
C TRP A 46 2.89 -6.33 -5.02
N ARG A 47 3.11 -7.09 -6.10
CA ARG A 47 2.06 -7.74 -6.90
C ARG A 47 1.60 -9.09 -6.36
N SER A 48 2.36 -9.72 -5.47
CA SER A 48 1.96 -11.02 -4.91
C SER A 48 0.91 -10.81 -3.81
N GLU A 49 -0.28 -11.41 -3.95
CA GLU A 49 -1.29 -11.52 -2.88
C GLU A 49 -0.87 -12.52 -1.81
N THR A 50 0.25 -12.24 -1.14
CA THR A 50 0.72 -13.01 0.00
C THR A 50 0.44 -12.27 1.29
N ALA A 51 0.29 -13.02 2.39
CA ALA A 51 0.15 -12.42 3.73
C ALA A 51 1.29 -11.43 4.04
N GLU A 52 2.50 -11.65 3.49
CA GLU A 52 3.62 -10.71 3.57
C GLU A 52 3.30 -9.33 3.00
N ARG A 53 2.60 -9.23 1.87
CA ARG A 53 2.21 -7.95 1.27
C ARG A 53 1.34 -7.13 2.23
N ASN A 54 0.38 -7.78 2.88
CA ASN A 54 -0.51 -7.12 3.84
C ASN A 54 0.26 -6.61 5.05
N TRP A 55 1.19 -7.42 5.58
CA TRP A 55 2.06 -6.99 6.69
C TRP A 55 2.96 -5.82 6.31
N VAL A 56 3.64 -5.88 5.17
CA VAL A 56 4.53 -4.81 4.70
C VAL A 56 3.77 -3.51 4.46
N SER A 57 2.60 -3.60 3.82
CA SER A 57 1.75 -2.42 3.59
C SER A 57 1.21 -1.86 4.89
N GLY A 58 0.85 -2.71 5.86
CA GLY A 58 0.46 -2.29 7.20
C GLY A 58 1.58 -1.56 7.95
N VAL A 59 2.83 -2.04 7.83
CA VAL A 59 4.00 -1.33 8.36
C VAL A 59 4.19 0.01 7.65
N GLY A 60 3.98 0.07 6.34
CA GLY A 60 4.01 1.34 5.60
C GLY A 60 2.97 2.34 6.08
N VAL A 61 1.74 1.90 6.33
CA VAL A 61 0.69 2.76 6.91
C VAL A 61 1.11 3.27 8.30
N ALA A 62 1.68 2.41 9.15
CA ALA A 62 2.17 2.82 10.46
C ALA A 62 3.31 3.85 10.36
N VAL A 63 4.27 3.65 9.46
CA VAL A 63 5.37 4.58 9.20
C VAL A 63 4.83 5.93 8.72
N PHE A 64 3.88 5.91 7.77
CA PHE A 64 3.25 7.14 7.28
C PHE A 64 2.48 7.87 8.37
N ALA A 65 1.73 7.16 9.21
CA ALA A 65 1.04 7.75 10.36
C ALA A 65 2.03 8.38 11.35
N CYS A 66 3.16 7.72 11.64
CA CYS A 66 4.23 8.30 12.44
C CYS A 66 4.82 9.57 11.81
N ILE A 67 5.04 9.59 10.49
CA ILE A 67 5.54 10.78 9.78
C ILE A 67 4.53 11.93 9.93
N ILE A 68 3.24 11.69 9.74
CA ILE A 68 2.19 12.71 9.90
C ILE A 68 2.14 13.21 11.35
N MET A 69 2.27 12.32 12.34
CA MET A 69 2.26 12.73 13.75
C MET A 69 3.52 13.52 14.15
N LEU A 70 4.65 13.31 13.48
CA LEU A 70 5.92 13.96 13.77
C LEU A 70 6.10 15.31 13.04
N PHE A 71 5.25 15.64 12.07
CA PHE A 71 5.28 16.87 11.27
C PHE A 71 4.14 17.82 11.65
#